data_AF-A0A838WDE4-F1
#
_entry.id   AF-A0A838WDE4-F1
#
_cell.length_a   1.000
_cell.length_b   1.000
_cell.length_c   1.000
_cell.angle_alpha   90.00
_cell.angle_beta   90.00
_cell.angle_gamma   90.00
#
_symmetry.space_group_name_H-M   'P 1'
#
loop_
_entity.id
_entity.type
_entity.pdbx_description
1 polymer ?
#
loop_
_entity_poly.entity_id
_entity_poly.type
_entity_poly.pdbx_seq_one_letter_code
_entity_poly.pdbx_strand_id
1 'polypeptide(L)'
;MEAPPGSQIVVLRPDDSGLISGRALPIRLTDDPNAPAFQRISHDETYPYRQTESVQELNRRLQGKKSINQFDIQCVRQVHDIESRPEYFYQSKYGSPQYSEAFVEWLILQHEKDSDFFDRARDEYRKTRQRRWNQRFRRTRG
;
A
#
# COMPACT_ATOMS: atom_id res chain seq x y z
N MET A 1 48.92 11.71 -7.30
CA MET A 1 48.63 12.15 -5.92
C MET A 1 47.67 13.32 -6.02
N GLU A 2 46.52 13.40 -5.38
CA GLU A 2 45.84 12.58 -4.37
C GLU A 2 44.35 12.98 -4.43
N ALA A 3 43.45 12.03 -4.18
CA ALA A 3 42.03 12.32 -3.98
C ALA A 3 41.86 13.11 -2.66
N PRO A 4 40.91 14.05 -2.57
CA PRO A 4 40.71 14.84 -1.36
C PRO A 4 40.37 13.95 -0.15
N PRO A 5 41.01 14.15 1.01
CA PRO A 5 40.78 13.33 2.20
C PRO A 5 39.45 13.71 2.87
N GLY A 6 38.62 12.71 3.20
CA GLY A 6 37.43 12.94 4.04
C GLY A 6 36.28 11.92 3.92
N SER A 7 36.28 11.01 2.95
CA SER A 7 35.17 10.05 2.81
C SER A 7 35.34 8.86 3.78
N GLN A 8 34.66 8.92 4.92
CA GLN A 8 34.46 7.74 5.78
C GLN A 8 33.27 6.93 5.26
N ILE A 9 33.56 5.77 4.68
CA ILE A 9 32.52 4.81 4.30
C ILE A 9 32.25 3.93 5.53
N VAL A 10 31.18 4.23 6.26
CA VAL A 10 30.70 3.33 7.33
C VAL A 10 29.69 2.36 6.71
N VAL A 11 30.12 1.12 6.48
CA VAL A 11 29.24 0.03 6.06
C VAL A 11 28.50 -0.48 7.29
N LEU A 12 27.25 -0.05 7.48
CA LEU A 12 26.35 -0.63 8.48
C LEU A 12 25.85 -1.99 7.99
N ARG A 13 26.10 -3.04 8.78
CA ARG A 13 25.57 -4.38 8.55
C ARG A 13 24.07 -4.39 8.87
N PRO A 14 23.27 -5.30 8.26
CA PRO A 14 21.82 -5.20 8.33
C PRO A 14 21.19 -5.68 9.65
N ASP A 15 21.96 -6.06 10.68
CA ASP A 15 21.41 -6.78 11.84
C ASP A 15 21.39 -6.02 13.18
N ASP A 16 21.93 -4.82 13.28
CA ASP A 16 21.82 -4.03 14.52
C ASP A 16 20.49 -3.27 14.57
N SER A 17 19.51 -3.93 15.18
CA SER A 17 18.30 -3.29 15.75
C SER A 17 18.74 -2.33 16.87
N GLY A 18 19.20 -1.15 16.48
CA GLY A 18 19.71 -0.12 17.38
C GLY A 18 18.64 0.50 18.27
N LEU A 19 18.22 -0.22 19.31
CA LEU A 19 17.66 0.37 20.53
C LEU A 19 18.81 1.04 21.30
N ILE A 20 19.22 2.22 20.86
CA ILE A 20 20.02 3.14 21.68
C ILE A 20 19.14 4.36 21.94
N SER A 21 18.52 4.39 23.12
CA SER A 21 17.86 5.54 23.76
C SER A 21 17.32 6.64 22.84
N GLY A 22 16.07 6.48 22.40
CA GLY A 22 15.09 7.57 22.37
C GLY A 22 15.26 8.74 21.37
N ARG A 23 16.26 8.74 20.49
CA ARG A 23 16.34 9.74 19.39
C ARG A 23 16.86 9.09 18.12
N ALA A 24 15.95 8.78 17.20
CA ALA A 24 16.29 8.52 15.81
C ALA A 24 16.89 9.79 15.22
N LEU A 25 18.22 9.86 15.13
CA LEU A 25 18.90 10.98 14.47
C LEU A 25 18.84 10.76 12.95
N PRO A 26 18.35 11.74 12.17
CA PRO A 26 18.33 11.63 10.72
C PRO A 26 19.76 11.55 10.17
N ILE A 27 20.02 10.53 9.36
CA ILE A 27 21.30 10.36 8.67
C ILE A 27 21.38 11.42 7.58
N ARG A 28 22.39 12.32 7.67
CA ARG A 28 22.62 13.39 6.69
C ARG A 28 23.78 12.98 5.78
N LEU A 29 23.50 12.76 4.50
CA LEU A 29 24.50 12.35 3.50
C LEU A 29 25.23 13.55 2.87
N THR A 30 25.07 14.77 3.40
CA THR A 30 25.59 16.02 2.84
C THR A 30 25.76 17.05 3.97
N ASP A 31 26.78 17.90 3.88
CA ASP A 31 27.04 19.01 4.82
C ASP A 31 26.08 20.21 4.65
N ASP A 32 25.10 20.10 3.74
CA ASP A 32 24.15 21.16 3.44
C ASP A 32 23.07 21.25 4.55
N PRO A 33 22.98 22.39 5.28
CA PRO A 33 22.01 22.61 6.34
C PRO A 33 20.54 22.66 5.85
N ASN A 34 20.29 22.74 4.55
CA ASN A 34 18.97 22.68 3.92
C ASN A 34 18.63 21.34 3.25
N ALA A 35 19.55 20.36 3.27
CA ALA A 35 19.25 19.05 2.69
C ALA A 35 18.10 18.36 3.44
N PRO A 36 17.05 17.89 2.74
CA PRO A 36 15.96 17.12 3.35
C PRO A 36 16.53 15.90 4.06
N ALA A 37 16.22 15.76 5.34
CA ALA A 37 16.60 14.58 6.12
C ALA A 37 16.02 13.32 5.43
N PHE A 38 16.89 12.36 5.11
CA PHE A 38 16.43 11.06 4.63
C PHE A 38 15.82 10.32 5.83
N GLN A 39 14.51 10.46 6.02
CA GLN A 39 13.77 9.63 6.97
C GLN A 39 13.56 8.27 6.31
N ARG A 40 14.15 7.24 6.91
CA ARG A 40 13.86 5.85 6.57
C ARG A 40 12.47 5.51 7.14
N ILE A 41 11.42 6.03 6.49
CA ILE A 41 10.03 5.77 6.91
C ILE A 41 9.83 4.25 6.82
N SER A 42 9.42 3.63 7.93
CA SER A 42 9.17 2.20 7.95
C SER A 42 7.89 1.92 7.15
N HIS A 43 7.94 0.93 6.25
CA HIS A 43 6.77 0.54 5.47
C HIS A 43 5.64 0.01 6.38
N ASP A 44 6.01 -0.53 7.54
CA ASP A 44 5.08 -1.00 8.56
C ASP A 44 4.28 0.16 9.20
N GLU A 45 4.82 1.38 9.18
CA GLU A 45 4.13 2.58 9.69
C GLU A 45 3.20 3.18 8.62
N THR A 46 3.58 3.11 7.34
CA THR A 46 2.79 3.72 6.25
C THR A 46 1.71 2.79 5.71
N TYR A 47 1.96 1.48 5.70
CA TYR A 47 1.06 0.45 5.21
C TYR A 47 0.91 -0.68 6.24
N PRO A 48 0.30 -0.39 7.40
CA PRO A 48 0.26 -1.33 8.52
C PRO A 48 -0.60 -2.57 8.24
N TYR A 49 -1.51 -2.51 7.26
CA TYR A 49 -2.53 -3.54 7.10
C TYR A 49 -2.24 -4.49 5.94
N ARG A 50 -2.23 -5.79 6.22
CA ARG A 50 -2.45 -6.83 5.20
C ARG A 50 -3.92 -6.84 4.78
N GLN A 51 -4.23 -7.51 3.68
CA GLN A 51 -5.60 -7.59 3.17
C GLN A 51 -6.59 -8.14 4.21
N THR A 52 -6.19 -9.17 4.97
CA THR A 52 -7.03 -9.76 6.02
C THR A 52 -7.30 -8.79 7.17
N GLU A 53 -6.29 -8.03 7.57
CA GLU A 53 -6.37 -7.03 8.64
C GLU A 53 -7.21 -5.83 8.19
N SER A 54 -7.06 -5.40 6.93
CA SER A 54 -7.91 -4.35 6.33
C SER A 54 -9.39 -4.73 6.38
N VAL A 55 -9.70 -6.00 6.08
CA VAL A 55 -11.08 -6.52 6.16
C VAL A 55 -11.60 -6.53 7.60
N GLN A 56 -10.77 -6.99 8.55
CA GLN A 56 -11.13 -6.99 9.97
C GLN A 56 -11.41 -5.58 10.47
N GLU A 57 -10.51 -4.65 10.16
CA GLU A 57 -10.61 -3.26 10.60
C GLU A 57 -11.82 -2.56 9.97
N LEU A 58 -12.07 -2.79 8.67
CA LEU A 58 -13.25 -2.28 7.99
C LEU A 58 -14.54 -2.81 8.60
N ASN A 59 -14.65 -4.12 8.83
CA ASN A 59 -15.84 -4.71 9.46
C ASN A 59 -16.06 -4.22 10.90
N ARG A 60 -14.97 -4.02 11.66
CA ARG A 60 -15.01 -3.44 13.01
C ARG A 60 -15.60 -2.04 12.97
N ARG A 61 -15.16 -1.20 12.03
CA ARG A 61 -15.64 0.18 11.87
C ARG A 61 -17.05 0.27 11.29
N LEU A 62 -17.43 -0.66 10.41
CA LEU A 62 -18.77 -0.72 9.85
C LEU A 62 -19.83 -1.21 10.85
N GLN A 63 -19.43 -1.77 11.99
CA GLN A 63 -20.33 -2.18 13.09
C GLN A 63 -21.53 -3.03 12.62
N GLY A 64 -21.32 -3.91 11.65
CA GLY A 64 -22.36 -4.79 11.12
C GLY A 64 -23.33 -4.13 10.12
N LYS A 65 -23.16 -2.85 9.75
CA LYS A 65 -23.92 -2.21 8.65
C LYS A 65 -23.75 -2.98 7.34
N LYS A 66 -22.55 -3.53 7.11
CA LYS A 66 -22.24 -4.42 6.00
C LYS A 66 -21.11 -5.35 6.38
N SER A 67 -21.21 -6.61 5.95
CA SER A 67 -20.14 -7.60 6.11
C SER A 67 -19.31 -7.65 4.83
N ILE A 68 -18.04 -7.28 4.96
CA ILE A 68 -17.07 -7.24 3.88
C ILE A 68 -16.10 -8.42 4.02
N ASN A 69 -15.71 -8.99 2.89
CA ASN A 69 -14.74 -10.09 2.80
C ASN A 69 -13.55 -9.69 1.91
N GLN A 70 -12.55 -10.58 1.82
CA GLN A 70 -11.34 -10.32 1.02
C GLN A 70 -11.63 -10.16 -0.48
N PHE A 71 -12.63 -10.88 -1.00
CA PHE A 71 -13.02 -10.80 -2.41
C PHE A 71 -13.59 -9.41 -2.76
N ASP A 72 -14.24 -8.75 -1.82
CA ASP A 72 -14.77 -7.39 -2.01
C ASP A 72 -13.65 -6.37 -2.15
N ILE A 73 -12.65 -6.48 -1.29
CA ILE A 73 -11.43 -5.66 -1.39
C ILE A 73 -10.74 -5.89 -2.73
N GLN A 74 -10.68 -7.14 -3.21
CA GLN A 74 -10.13 -7.44 -4.54
C GLN A 74 -10.96 -6.80 -5.67
N CYS A 75 -12.30 -6.85 -5.58
CA CYS A 75 -13.18 -6.24 -6.57
C CYS A 75 -12.98 -4.72 -6.62
N VAL A 76 -12.98 -4.06 -5.46
CA VAL A 76 -12.75 -2.61 -5.35
C VAL A 76 -11.37 -2.24 -5.88
N ARG A 77 -10.32 -2.99 -5.49
CA ARG A 77 -8.94 -2.80 -5.95
C ARG A 77 -8.84 -2.80 -7.47
N GLN A 78 -9.47 -3.75 -8.14
CA GLN A 78 -9.41 -3.88 -9.59
C GLN A 78 -10.28 -2.83 -10.32
N VAL A 79 -11.44 -2.48 -9.78
CA VAL A 79 -12.39 -1.55 -10.42
C VAL A 79 -11.94 -0.09 -10.28
N HIS A 80 -11.39 0.28 -9.13
CA HIS A 80 -10.95 1.65 -8.84
C HIS A 80 -9.45 1.89 -9.06
N ASP A 81 -8.75 0.89 -9.59
CA ASP A 81 -7.32 0.93 -9.89
C ASP A 81 -6.49 1.37 -8.66
N ILE A 82 -6.76 0.74 -7.52
CA ILE A 82 -6.13 1.12 -6.24
C ILE A 82 -4.61 0.88 -6.27
N GLU A 83 -4.13 -0.03 -7.11
CA GLU A 83 -2.70 -0.31 -7.27
C GLU A 83 -1.91 0.86 -7.86
N SER A 84 -2.55 1.77 -8.61
CA SER A 84 -1.90 2.97 -9.14
C SER A 84 -1.84 4.12 -8.15
N ARG A 85 -2.42 3.95 -6.95
CA ARG A 85 -2.55 4.97 -5.91
C ARG A 85 -1.61 4.66 -4.75
N PRO A 86 -0.39 5.22 -4.74
CA PRO A 86 0.60 4.93 -3.71
C PRO A 86 0.11 5.36 -2.31
N GLU A 87 -0.80 6.33 -2.20
CA GLU A 87 -1.39 6.72 -0.92
C GLU A 87 -2.21 5.61 -0.24
N TYR A 88 -2.67 4.60 -0.99
CA TYR A 88 -3.54 3.53 -0.51
C TYR A 88 -2.88 2.16 -0.51
N PHE A 89 -1.96 1.93 -1.43
CA PHE A 89 -1.47 0.60 -1.75
C PHE A 89 0.04 0.55 -1.89
N TYR A 90 0.63 -0.44 -1.25
CA TYR A 90 2.02 -0.79 -1.44
C TYR A 90 2.16 -2.29 -1.66
N GLN A 91 2.94 -2.67 -2.67
CA GLN A 91 3.32 -4.05 -2.89
C GLN A 91 4.78 -4.11 -3.34
N SER A 92 5.63 -4.72 -2.52
CA SER A 92 6.98 -5.08 -2.93
C SER A 92 6.95 -6.19 -3.98
N LYS A 93 7.98 -6.25 -4.84
CA LYS A 93 8.12 -7.25 -5.92
C LYS A 93 7.95 -8.71 -5.44
N TYR A 94 8.35 -8.99 -4.20
CA TYR A 94 8.22 -10.31 -3.57
C TYR A 94 7.33 -10.30 -2.32
N GLY A 95 6.75 -9.15 -2.00
CA GLY A 95 5.95 -8.95 -0.80
C GLY A 95 4.47 -9.20 -1.03
N SER A 96 3.75 -9.47 0.05
CA SER A 96 2.28 -9.41 0.05
C SER A 96 1.83 -7.95 -0.11
N PRO A 97 0.65 -7.72 -0.71
CA PRO A 97 0.04 -6.40 -0.72
C PRO A 97 -0.22 -5.88 0.70
N GLN A 98 0.15 -4.63 0.93
CA GLN A 98 -0.13 -3.87 2.13
C GLN A 98 -0.96 -2.64 1.80
N TYR A 99 -1.78 -2.23 2.75
CA TYR A 99 -2.73 -1.14 2.62
C TYR A 99 -2.50 -0.13 3.72
N SER A 100 -2.68 1.15 3.37
CA SER A 100 -2.59 2.25 4.33
C SER A 100 -3.89 2.40 5.12
N GLU A 101 -3.80 3.14 6.23
CA GLU A 101 -4.97 3.62 6.97
C GLU A 101 -5.93 4.42 6.08
N ALA A 102 -5.38 5.30 5.22
CA ALA A 102 -6.16 6.12 4.31
C ALA A 102 -7.01 5.29 3.33
N PHE A 103 -6.57 4.07 2.97
CA PHE A 103 -7.38 3.15 2.18
C PHE A 103 -8.64 2.70 2.92
N VAL A 104 -8.51 2.32 4.19
CA VAL A 104 -9.64 1.88 5.03
C VAL A 104 -10.63 3.03 5.24
N GLU A 105 -10.12 4.23 5.56
CA GLU A 105 -10.95 5.43 5.68
C GLU A 105 -11.69 5.74 4.38
N TRP A 106 -11.00 5.68 3.25
CA TRP A 106 -11.62 5.91 1.95
C TRP A 106 -12.75 4.92 1.66
N LEU A 107 -12.59 3.64 1.99
CA LEU A 107 -13.63 2.62 1.81
C LEU A 107 -14.88 2.92 2.66
N ILE A 108 -14.70 3.39 3.89
CA ILE A 108 -15.81 3.76 4.77
C ILE A 108 -16.54 4.97 4.19
N LEU A 109 -15.80 6.01 3.79
CA LEU A 109 -16.37 7.19 3.17
C LEU A 109 -17.13 6.87 1.87
N GLN A 110 -16.64 5.92 1.06
CA GLN A 110 -17.39 5.48 -0.12
C GLN A 110 -18.67 4.75 0.27
N HIS A 111 -18.64 3.91 1.29
CA HIS A 111 -19.82 3.19 1.76
C HIS A 111 -20.87 4.11 2.41
N GLU A 112 -20.45 5.14 3.12
CA GLU A 112 -21.35 6.15 3.69
C GLU A 112 -22.02 6.99 2.60
N LYS A 113 -21.31 7.25 1.50
CA LYS A 113 -21.87 7.94 0.33
C LYS A 113 -22.79 7.06 -0.50
N ASP A 114 -22.44 5.78 -0.66
CA ASP A 114 -23.19 4.78 -1.42
C ASP A 114 -23.17 3.45 -0.67
N SER A 115 -24.29 3.07 -0.05
CA SER A 115 -24.41 1.81 0.70
C SER A 115 -24.16 0.59 -0.18
N ASP A 116 -24.42 0.70 -1.48
CA ASP A 116 -24.26 -0.35 -2.47
C ASP A 116 -22.89 -0.34 -3.14
N PHE A 117 -21.99 0.56 -2.74
CA PHE A 117 -20.65 0.73 -3.29
C PHE A 117 -19.92 -0.61 -3.54
N PHE A 118 -19.87 -1.47 -2.52
CA PHE A 118 -19.21 -2.78 -2.63
C PHE A 118 -19.92 -3.74 -3.57
N ASP A 119 -21.26 -3.72 -3.64
CA ASP A 119 -22.03 -4.55 -4.56
C ASP A 119 -21.81 -4.12 -6.01
N ARG A 120 -21.82 -2.81 -6.24
CA ARG A 120 -21.51 -2.24 -7.56
C ARG A 120 -20.10 -2.58 -8.00
N ALA A 121 -19.12 -2.51 -7.09
CA ALA A 121 -17.75 -2.93 -7.37
C ALA A 121 -17.66 -4.42 -7.75
N ARG A 122 -18.39 -5.31 -7.05
CA ARG A 122 -18.46 -6.74 -7.40
C ARG A 122 -19.04 -6.96 -8.81
N ASP A 123 -20.12 -6.26 -9.14
CA ASP A 123 -20.77 -6.41 -10.44
C ASP A 123 -19.92 -5.87 -11.60
N GLU A 124 -19.28 -4.72 -11.41
CA GLU A 124 -18.35 -4.18 -12.41
C GLU A 124 -17.11 -5.06 -12.57
N TYR A 125 -16.61 -5.66 -11.49
CA TYR A 125 -15.53 -6.63 -11.57
C TYR A 125 -15.92 -7.85 -12.41
N ARG A 126 -17.13 -8.41 -12.20
CA ARG A 126 -17.65 -9.54 -12.98
C ARG A 126 -17.76 -9.19 -14.48
N LYS A 127 -18.29 -8.00 -14.81
CA LYS A 127 -18.38 -7.52 -16.20
C LYS A 127 -17.01 -7.36 -16.84
N THR A 128 -16.06 -6.76 -16.12
CA THR A 128 -14.68 -6.53 -16.60
C THR A 128 -13.97 -7.85 -16.84
N ARG A 129 -14.12 -8.82 -15.93
CA ARG A 129 -13.56 -10.17 -16.08
C ARG A 129 -14.12 -10.88 -17.32
N GLN A 130 -15.43 -10.78 -17.55
CA GLN A 130 -16.08 -11.35 -18.74
C GLN A 130 -15.58 -10.71 -20.04
N ARG A 131 -15.40 -9.37 -20.06
CA ARG A 131 -14.85 -8.65 -21.22
C ARG A 131 -13.42 -9.08 -21.53
N ARG A 132 -12.55 -9.17 -20.50
CA ARG A 132 -11.16 -9.64 -20.67
C ARG A 132 -11.11 -11.08 -21.18
N TRP A 133 -11.98 -11.95 -20.70
CA TRP A 133 -12.12 -13.32 -21.21
C TRP A 133 -12.52 -13.32 -22.68
N ASN A 134 -13.60 -12.63 -23.06
CA ASN A 134 -14.06 -12.54 -24.45
C ASN A 134 -12.99 -11.98 -25.41
N GLN A 135 -12.21 -10.98 -24.99
CA GLN A 135 -11.14 -10.39 -25.82
C GLN A 135 -9.96 -11.36 -26.02
N ARG A 136 -9.60 -12.13 -25.00
CA ARG A 136 -8.50 -13.10 -25.07
C ARG A 136 -8.81 -14.28 -25.99
N PHE A 137 -10.06 -14.76 -26.00
CA PHE A 137 -10.48 -15.85 -26.88
C PHE A 137 -10.69 -15.43 -28.35
N ARG A 138 -10.95 -14.15 -28.63
CA ARG A 138 -11.04 -13.63 -30.00
C ARG A 138 -9.68 -13.55 -30.71
N ARG A 139 -8.56 -13.46 -29.98
CA ARG A 139 -7.20 -13.39 -30.55
C ARG A 139 -6.58 -14.75 -30.87
N THR A 140 -7.20 -15.85 -30.47
CA THR A 140 -6.70 -17.22 -30.69
C THR A 140 -7.40 -17.96 -31.83
N ARG A 141 -8.27 -17.28 -32.60
CA ARG A 141 -8.99 -17.84 -33.77
C ARG A 141 -8.85 -16.96 -35.03
N GLY A 142 -7.79 -16.15 -35.11
CA GLY A 142 -7.46 -15.32 -36.27
C GLY A 142 -6.15 -15.76 -36.88
#